data_AF-A0A1A8IPY3-F1
#
_entry.id   AF-A0A1A8IPY3-F1
#
_cell.length_a   1.000
_cell.length_b   1.000
_cell.length_c   1.000
_cell.angle_alpha   90.00
_cell.angle_beta   90.00
_cell.angle_gamma   90.00
#
_symmetry.space_group_name_H-M   'P 1'
#
loop_
_entity.id
_entity.type
_entity.pdbx_description
1 polymer ?
#
loop_
_entity_poly.entity_id
_entity_poly.type
_entity_poly.pdbx_seq_one_letter_code
_entity_poly.pdbx_strand_id
1 'polypeptide(L)'
;IQEARDAEVAMKSCREGCGLTELVSVPQTTVNFDDWERKNATEQAQEVQTGLWLLHQALSLLQASMTDVDLNNHIDNSIRNLLSINAVLRSLNIQEYTPPTSAVGLEGTWKVSS
;
A
#
# COMPACT_ATOMS: atom_id res chain seq x y z
N ILE A 1 -5.88 -7.46 -8.68
CA ILE A 1 -6.98 -7.33 -7.67
C ILE A 1 -7.28 -8.64 -6.97
N GLN A 2 -7.50 -9.75 -7.70
CA GLN A 2 -7.73 -11.06 -7.08
C GLN A 2 -6.61 -11.44 -6.08
N GLU A 3 -5.35 -11.27 -6.48
CA GLU A 3 -4.19 -11.59 -5.62
C GLU A 3 -4.19 -10.83 -4.29
N ALA A 4 -4.69 -9.58 -4.27
CA ALA A 4 -4.80 -8.79 -3.04
C ALA A 4 -5.91 -9.33 -2.12
N ARG A 5 -7.01 -9.83 -2.69
CA ARG A 5 -8.08 -10.49 -1.92
C ARG A 5 -7.60 -11.82 -1.33
N ASP A 6 -6.85 -12.59 -2.12
CA ASP A 6 -6.29 -13.87 -1.65
C ASP A 6 -5.31 -13.64 -0.50
N ALA A 7 -4.45 -12.61 -0.60
CA ALA A 7 -3.56 -12.20 0.48
C ALA A 7 -4.32 -11.75 1.74
N GLU A 8 -5.41 -10.98 1.60
CA GLU A 8 -6.25 -10.55 2.73
C GLU A 8 -6.87 -11.76 3.46
N VAL A 9 -7.40 -12.72 2.71
CA VAL A 9 -8.00 -13.95 3.27
C VAL A 9 -6.93 -14.78 4.00
N ALA A 10 -5.75 -14.94 3.41
CA ALA A 10 -4.65 -15.64 4.04
C ALA A 10 -4.23 -14.95 5.35
N MET A 11 -4.05 -13.63 5.34
CA MET A 11 -3.69 -12.84 6.54
C MET A 11 -4.72 -12.98 7.67
N LYS A 12 -6.02 -13.01 7.35
CA LYS A 12 -7.09 -13.23 8.36
C LYS A 12 -7.02 -14.59 9.04
N SER A 13 -6.43 -15.59 8.39
CA SER A 13 -6.28 -16.94 8.96
C SER A 13 -5.01 -17.09 9.81
N CYS A 14 -4.11 -16.12 9.74
CA CYS A 14 -2.87 -16.14 10.49
C CYS A 14 -3.11 -16.08 12.00
N ARG A 15 -2.32 -16.84 12.76
CA ARG A 15 -2.37 -16.86 14.22
C ARG A 15 -1.12 -16.27 14.87
N GLU A 16 0.06 -16.68 14.42
CA GLU A 16 1.36 -16.25 14.95
C GLU A 16 2.32 -16.02 13.78
N GLY A 17 3.34 -15.16 13.96
CA GLY A 17 4.39 -14.96 12.96
C GLY A 17 4.04 -14.02 11.79
N CYS A 18 2.86 -13.40 11.79
CA CYS A 18 2.42 -12.40 10.80
C CYS A 18 2.26 -10.99 11.37
N GLY A 19 2.92 -10.75 12.50
CA GLY A 19 2.83 -9.50 13.22
C GLY A 19 3.79 -8.43 12.69
N LEU A 20 3.40 -7.17 12.78
CA LEU A 20 4.27 -6.02 12.66
C LEU A 20 5.02 -5.82 13.98
N THR A 21 6.33 -5.60 13.90
CA THR A 21 7.17 -5.31 15.06
C THR A 21 7.01 -3.88 15.58
N GLU A 22 6.45 -3.00 14.76
CA GLU A 22 6.24 -1.58 15.07
C GLU A 22 4.97 -1.04 14.41
N LEU A 23 4.54 0.14 14.85
CA LEU A 23 3.42 0.86 14.23
C LEU A 23 3.81 1.35 12.85
N VAL A 24 3.12 0.86 11.82
CA VAL A 24 3.39 1.20 10.42
C VAL A 24 2.33 2.17 9.91
N SER A 25 2.72 3.07 9.00
CA SER A 25 1.77 3.96 8.33
C SER A 25 1.34 3.37 7.00
N VAL A 26 0.04 3.30 6.77
CA VAL A 26 -0.58 2.81 5.54
C VAL A 26 -1.48 3.90 4.94
N PRO A 27 -1.73 3.89 3.63
CA PRO A 27 -2.70 4.81 3.06
C PRO A 27 -4.10 4.52 3.56
N GLN A 28 -4.90 5.57 3.75
CA GLN A 28 -6.34 5.44 3.84
C GLN A 28 -6.88 5.10 2.45
N THR A 29 -7.59 3.99 2.33
CA THR A 29 -8.14 3.51 1.06
C THR A 29 -9.60 3.88 0.84
N THR A 30 -10.23 4.52 1.81
CA THR A 30 -11.59 5.05 1.68
C THR A 30 -11.56 6.35 0.88
N VAL A 31 -12.42 6.45 -0.12
CA VAL A 31 -12.52 7.60 -1.02
C VAL A 31 -13.88 8.25 -0.81
N ASN A 32 -13.89 9.55 -0.46
CA ASN A 32 -15.09 10.36 -0.58
C ASN A 32 -15.24 10.81 -2.04
N PHE A 33 -16.24 10.31 -2.74
CA PHE A 33 -16.44 10.62 -4.16
C PHE A 33 -16.71 12.11 -4.41
N ASP A 34 -17.42 12.81 -3.51
CA ASP A 34 -17.70 14.24 -3.66
C ASP A 34 -16.43 15.09 -3.62
N ASP A 35 -15.46 14.71 -2.79
CA ASP A 35 -14.17 15.39 -2.70
C ASP A 35 -13.22 14.94 -3.82
N TRP A 36 -13.26 13.66 -4.17
CA TRP A 36 -12.44 13.06 -5.22
C TRP A 36 -12.75 13.67 -6.60
N GLU A 37 -14.02 13.83 -6.95
CA GLU A 37 -14.43 14.40 -8.24
C GLU A 37 -14.06 15.88 -8.38
N ARG A 38 -13.86 16.59 -7.27
CA ARG A 38 -13.42 18.00 -7.28
C ARG A 38 -11.91 18.16 -7.49
N LYS A 39 -11.13 17.11 -7.27
CA LYS A 39 -9.68 17.12 -7.49
C LYS A 39 -9.36 17.12 -8.98
N ASN A 40 -8.33 17.86 -9.38
CA ASN A 40 -7.80 17.75 -10.72
C ASN A 40 -7.01 16.43 -10.91
N ALA A 41 -6.73 16.08 -12.17
CA ALA A 41 -6.05 14.82 -12.49
C ALA A 41 -4.67 14.68 -11.84
N THR A 42 -3.95 15.79 -11.64
CA THR A 42 -2.65 15.80 -10.96
C THR A 42 -2.79 15.48 -9.48
N GLU A 43 -3.77 16.08 -8.81
CA GLU A 43 -4.05 15.82 -7.38
C GLU A 43 -4.47 14.36 -7.15
N GLN A 44 -5.35 13.84 -7.99
CA GLN A 44 -5.74 12.42 -7.95
C GLN A 44 -4.54 11.50 -8.17
N ALA A 45 -3.69 11.81 -9.15
CA ALA A 45 -2.50 11.03 -9.44
C ALA A 45 -1.48 11.07 -8.28
N GLN A 46 -1.30 12.23 -7.63
CA GLN A 46 -0.42 12.36 -6.48
C GLN A 46 -0.94 11.59 -5.27
N GLU A 47 -2.25 11.59 -5.04
CA GLU A 47 -2.88 10.81 -3.96
C GLU A 47 -2.67 9.31 -4.18
N VAL A 48 -2.92 8.81 -5.39
CA VAL A 48 -2.68 7.39 -5.75
C VAL A 48 -1.21 7.02 -5.61
N GLN A 49 -0.29 7.83 -6.14
CA GLN A 49 1.15 7.53 -6.08
C GLN A 49 1.69 7.59 -4.64
N THR A 50 1.19 8.52 -3.83
CA THR A 50 1.53 8.60 -2.40
C THR A 50 1.07 7.35 -1.67
N GLY A 51 -0.17 6.90 -1.95
CA GLY A 51 -0.71 5.71 -1.32
C GLY A 51 0.02 4.44 -1.71
N LEU A 52 0.36 4.27 -2.99
CA LEU A 52 1.16 3.14 -3.47
C LEU A 52 2.56 3.13 -2.86
N TRP A 53 3.18 4.30 -2.71
CA TRP A 53 4.49 4.43 -2.04
C TRP A 53 4.40 4.00 -0.57
N LEU A 54 3.43 4.51 0.18
CA LEU A 54 3.22 4.14 1.59
C LEU A 54 2.95 2.63 1.75
N LEU A 55 2.11 2.07 0.87
CA LEU A 55 1.79 0.65 0.90
C LEU A 55 3.02 -0.23 0.61
N HIS A 56 3.88 0.17 -0.34
CA HIS A 56 5.14 -0.51 -0.60
C HIS A 56 6.07 -0.52 0.62
N GLN A 57 6.19 0.62 1.31
CA GLN A 57 6.97 0.73 2.54
C GLN A 57 6.42 -0.19 3.63
N ALA A 58 5.09 -0.21 3.80
CA ALA A 58 4.43 -1.03 4.80
C ALA A 58 4.60 -2.54 4.54
N LEU A 59 4.46 -2.97 3.27
CA LEU A 59 4.67 -4.36 2.89
C LEU A 59 6.12 -4.79 3.05
N SER A 60 7.08 -3.92 2.75
CA SER A 60 8.51 -4.20 2.98
C SER A 60 8.83 -4.43 4.46
N LEU A 61 8.21 -3.63 5.36
CA LEU A 61 8.36 -3.81 6.81
C LEU A 61 7.68 -5.10 7.31
N LEU A 62 6.49 -5.41 6.79
CA LEU A 62 5.80 -6.65 7.11
C LEU A 62 6.61 -7.86 6.63
N GLN A 63 7.17 -7.82 5.42
CA GLN A 63 8.04 -8.87 4.90
C GLN A 63 9.24 -9.14 5.81
N ALA A 64 9.88 -8.08 6.33
CA ALA A 64 11.04 -8.21 7.21
C ALA A 64 10.71 -8.84 8.58
N SER A 65 9.44 -8.80 8.99
CA SER A 65 8.97 -9.36 10.28
C SER A 65 8.17 -10.66 10.13
N MET A 66 7.82 -11.05 8.89
CA MET A 66 7.04 -12.24 8.58
C MET A 66 7.87 -13.52 8.76
N THR A 67 7.37 -14.46 9.55
CA THR A 67 7.98 -15.79 9.71
C THR A 67 7.15 -16.92 9.11
N ASP A 68 5.88 -16.66 8.77
CA ASP A 68 5.01 -17.59 8.04
C ASP A 68 5.37 -17.59 6.54
N VAL A 69 5.81 -18.74 6.04
CA VAL A 69 6.30 -18.89 4.66
C VAL A 69 5.21 -18.73 3.62
N ASP A 70 3.99 -19.21 3.89
CA ASP A 70 2.87 -19.13 2.96
C ASP A 70 2.40 -17.68 2.84
N LEU A 71 2.33 -16.95 3.95
CA LEU A 71 2.04 -15.51 3.95
C LEU A 71 3.15 -14.68 3.32
N ASN A 72 4.41 -15.07 3.51
CA ASN A 72 5.52 -14.35 2.88
C ASN A 72 5.43 -14.38 1.35
N ASN A 73 4.97 -15.49 0.75
CA ASN A 73 4.71 -15.56 -0.70
C ASN A 73 3.62 -14.57 -1.15
N HIS A 74 2.56 -14.40 -0.36
CA HIS A 74 1.52 -13.40 -0.65
C HIS A 74 2.05 -11.97 -0.57
N ILE A 75 2.95 -11.67 0.37
CA ILE A 75 3.60 -10.36 0.50
C ILE A 75 4.52 -10.10 -0.69
N ASP A 76 5.37 -11.06 -1.05
CA ASP A 76 6.27 -10.96 -2.22
C ASP A 76 5.49 -10.67 -3.50
N ASN A 77 4.39 -11.39 -3.71
CA ASN A 77 3.50 -11.16 -4.84
C ASN A 77 2.86 -9.77 -4.79
N SER A 78 2.42 -9.32 -3.61
CA SER A 78 1.85 -8.00 -3.43
C SER A 78 2.85 -6.88 -3.76
N ILE A 79 4.11 -7.02 -3.35
CA ILE A 79 5.19 -6.07 -3.68
C ILE A 79 5.42 -6.04 -5.20
N ARG A 80 5.53 -7.20 -5.85
CA ARG A 80 5.72 -7.28 -7.32
C ARG A 80 4.55 -6.64 -8.07
N ASN A 81 3.33 -6.90 -7.63
CA ASN A 81 2.13 -6.32 -8.21
C ASN A 81 2.10 -4.80 -8.10
N LEU A 82 2.54 -4.23 -6.96
CA LEU A 82 2.66 -2.79 -6.81
C LEU A 82 3.68 -2.19 -7.76
N LEU A 83 4.83 -2.85 -7.97
CA LEU A 83 5.81 -2.41 -8.96
C LEU A 83 5.23 -2.44 -10.38
N SER A 84 4.46 -3.48 -10.72
CA SER A 84 3.75 -3.55 -12.00
C SER A 84 2.70 -2.45 -12.16
N ILE A 85 1.93 -2.14 -11.10
CA ILE A 85 0.97 -1.02 -11.10
C ILE A 85 1.70 0.31 -11.32
N ASN A 86 2.82 0.54 -10.64
CA ASN A 86 3.64 1.74 -10.84
C ASN A 86 4.16 1.86 -12.28
N ALA A 87 4.55 0.75 -12.91
CA ALA A 87 4.94 0.74 -14.32
C ALA A 87 3.77 1.10 -15.24
N VAL A 88 2.56 0.60 -14.96
CA VAL A 88 1.34 0.97 -15.70
C VAL A 88 1.05 2.46 -15.53
N LEU A 89 1.13 3.02 -14.32
CA LEU A 89 0.90 4.46 -14.11
C LEU A 89 1.87 5.33 -14.92
N ARG A 90 3.16 4.96 -14.96
CA ARG A 90 4.15 5.64 -15.81
C ARG A 90 3.77 5.56 -17.30
N SER A 91 3.23 4.42 -17.76
CA SER A 91 2.82 4.24 -19.16
C SER A 91 1.64 5.12 -19.58
N LEU A 92 0.83 5.59 -18.62
CA LEU A 92 -0.31 6.48 -18.84
C LEU A 92 0.12 7.97 -18.96
N ASN A 93 1.41 8.25 -19.06
CA ASN A 93 1.98 9.60 -19.09
C ASN A 93 1.60 10.44 -17.85
N ILE A 94 1.41 9.77 -16.72
CA ILE A 94 1.23 10.40 -15.42
C ILE A 94 2.60 10.83 -14.91
N GLN A 95 2.73 12.09 -14.48
CA GLN A 95 3.97 12.60 -13.91
C GLN A 95 4.36 11.79 -12.67
N GLU A 96 5.57 11.24 -12.68
CA GLU A 96 6.11 10.50 -11.53
C GLU A 96 6.23 11.44 -10.33
N TYR A 97 5.67 11.01 -9.21
CA TYR A 97 5.69 11.71 -7.94
C TYR A 97 6.10 10.74 -6.84
N THR A 98 7.26 11.00 -6.24
CA THR A 98 7.68 10.33 -5.03
C THR A 98 7.40 11.26 -3.86
N PRO A 99 6.51 10.88 -2.92
CA PRO A 99 6.23 11.69 -1.75
C PRO A 99 7.49 11.84 -0.88
N PRO A 100 7.66 12.97 -0.18
CA PRO A 100 8.74 13.11 0.78
C PRO A 100 8.55 12.12 1.95
N THR A 101 9.63 11.71 2.62
CA THR A 101 9.53 10.81 3.79
C THR A 101 8.65 11.37 4.90
N SER A 102 8.51 12.71 4.98
CA SER A 102 7.57 13.40 5.88
C SER A 102 6.09 13.17 5.54
N ALA A 103 5.77 12.50 4.43
CA ALA A 103 4.41 12.11 4.09
C ALA A 103 3.85 11.00 4.99
N VAL A 104 4.73 10.32 5.73
CA VAL A 104 4.37 9.36 6.76
C VAL A 104 3.67 10.09 7.92
N GLY A 105 2.36 9.89 8.08
CA GLY A 105 1.56 10.55 9.13
C GLY A 105 0.86 11.84 8.70
N LEU A 106 0.79 12.15 7.40
CA LEU A 106 -0.09 13.19 6.86
C LEU A 106 -1.56 12.77 6.90
N GLU A 107 -2.47 13.74 6.70
CA GLU A 107 -3.87 13.48 6.39
C GLU A 107 -4.00 12.45 5.26
N GLY A 108 -4.92 11.49 5.43
CA GLY A 108 -5.09 10.37 4.50
C GLY A 108 -4.18 9.16 4.77
N THR A 109 -3.59 9.06 5.97
CA THR A 109 -2.84 7.87 6.42
C THR A 109 -3.39 7.29 7.71
N TRP A 110 -3.32 5.97 7.87
CA TRP A 110 -3.65 5.26 9.12
C TRP A 110 -2.38 4.67 9.73
N LYS A 111 -2.36 4.58 11.06
CA LYS A 111 -1.37 3.79 11.80
C LYS A 111 -1.94 2.41 12.07
N VAL A 112 -1.21 1.37 11.71
CA VAL A 112 -1.61 -0.02 11.92
C VAL A 112 -0.58 -0.74 12.78
N SER A 113 -1.08 -1.59 13.67
CA SER A 113 -0.36 -2.61 14.39
C SER A 113 -1.08 -3.94 14.19
N SER A 114 -0.46 -5.04 14.63
CA SER A 114 -1.07 -6.37 14.64
C SER A 114 -1.99 -6.61 15.81
#